data_AF-A0A7C2WKU3-F1
#
_entry.id   AF-A0A7C2WKU3-F1
#
_cell.length_a   1.000
_cell.length_b   1.000
_cell.length_c   1.000
_cell.angle_alpha   90.00
_cell.angle_beta   90.00
_cell.angle_gamma   90.00
#
_symmetry.space_group_name_H-M   'P 1'
#
loop_
_entity.id
_entity.type
_entity.pdbx_description
1 polymer ?
#
loop_
_entity_poly.entity_id
_entity_poly.type
_entity_poly.pdbx_seq_one_letter_code
_entity_poly.pdbx_strand_id
1 'polypeptide(L)'
;MYATVDPLGADIEAAVENLKEIPTDRRVYGVKNSIRDDVRLSPRPNRFGQPVITRVLPADERCFKKWNADPYRPDEEGDGTVEDDGAAYLLPYWMARFHGLIWETE
;
A
#
# COMPACT_ATOMS: atom_id res chain seq x y z
N MET A 1 -1.63 0.05 14.02
CA MET A 1 -2.83 -0.02 14.90
C MET A 1 -3.75 1.13 14.49
N TYR A 2 -5.06 0.86 14.40
CA TYR A 2 -6.19 1.73 14.06
C TYR A 2 -6.04 3.27 14.17
N ALA A 3 -5.75 3.96 13.06
CA ALA A 3 -6.02 5.41 12.97
C ALA A 3 -7.54 5.72 13.01
N THR A 4 -8.40 4.73 12.74
CA THR A 4 -9.86 4.87 12.86
C THR A 4 -10.36 4.85 14.31
N VAL A 5 -9.56 4.39 15.28
CA VAL A 5 -9.96 4.29 16.71
C VAL A 5 -9.29 5.38 17.53
N ASP A 6 -8.09 5.82 17.15
CA ASP A 6 -7.40 6.95 17.77
C ASP A 6 -6.79 7.86 16.68
N PRO A 7 -7.40 9.01 16.39
CA PRO A 7 -6.85 9.99 15.44
C PRO A 7 -5.46 10.50 15.83
N LEU A 8 -5.14 10.51 17.13
CA LEU A 8 -3.83 10.95 17.64
C LEU A 8 -2.76 9.85 17.54
N GLY A 9 -3.17 8.60 17.32
CA GLY A 9 -2.29 7.46 17.09
C GLY A 9 -1.96 7.21 15.62
N ALA A 10 -2.41 8.10 14.71
CA ALA A 10 -2.08 8.01 13.30
C ALA A 10 -0.61 8.39 13.05
N ASP A 11 0.12 7.49 12.40
CA ASP A 11 1.50 7.74 11.95
C ASP A 11 1.46 8.52 10.63
N ILE A 12 1.57 9.85 10.72
CA ILE A 12 1.45 10.75 9.58
C ILE A 12 2.68 10.63 8.69
N GLU A 13 3.86 10.49 9.28
CA GLU A 13 5.12 10.33 8.59
C GLU A 13 5.11 9.07 7.72
N ALA A 14 4.67 7.92 8.26
CA ALA A 14 4.55 6.69 7.49
C ALA A 14 3.46 6.79 6.40
N ALA A 15 2.37 7.53 6.65
CA ALA A 15 1.35 7.77 5.64
C ALA A 15 1.87 8.63 4.47
N VAL A 16 2.65 9.67 4.78
CA VAL A 16 3.32 10.52 3.78
C VAL A 16 4.37 9.74 3.00
N GLU A 17 5.14 8.88 3.65
CA GLU A 17 6.13 8.03 2.98
C GLU A 17 5.45 7.06 2.00
N ASN A 18 4.40 6.37 2.47
CA ASN A 18 3.59 5.50 1.61
C ASN A 18 3.00 6.27 0.41
N LEU A 19 2.56 7.53 0.58
CA LEU A 19 2.11 8.35 -0.54
C LEU A 19 3.21 8.62 -1.58
N LYS A 20 4.44 8.91 -1.14
CA LYS A 20 5.58 9.15 -2.04
C LYS A 20 6.01 7.89 -2.80
N GLU A 21 5.89 6.74 -2.17
CA GLU A 21 6.25 5.45 -2.75
C GLU A 21 5.20 4.91 -3.73
N ILE A 22 3.96 5.43 -3.73
CA ILE A 22 2.93 4.95 -4.68
C ILE A 22 3.40 5.21 -6.12
N PRO A 23 3.53 4.16 -6.96
CA PRO A 23 3.97 4.34 -8.33
C PRO A 23 2.91 5.09 -9.13
N THR A 24 3.34 6.02 -9.97
CA THR A 24 2.47 6.74 -10.91
C THR A 24 1.84 5.79 -11.93
N ASP A 25 2.58 4.77 -12.37
CA ASP A 25 2.01 3.70 -13.18
C ASP A 25 1.13 2.80 -12.31
N ARG A 26 -0.14 2.70 -12.69
CA ARG A 26 -1.16 1.92 -11.98
C ARG A 26 -1.48 0.59 -12.67
N ARG A 27 -0.72 0.21 -13.68
CA ARG A 27 -0.81 -1.11 -14.30
C ARG A 27 -0.53 -2.22 -13.30
N VAL A 28 -1.30 -3.28 -13.41
CA VAL A 28 -1.15 -4.47 -12.59
C VAL A 28 -0.08 -5.36 -13.20
N TYR A 29 1.14 -5.20 -12.71
CA TYR A 29 2.25 -6.09 -13.03
C TYR A 29 2.30 -7.25 -12.05
N GLY A 30 2.59 -8.45 -12.56
CA GLY A 30 2.82 -9.62 -11.73
C GLY A 30 4.08 -9.41 -10.87
N VAL A 31 3.95 -9.66 -9.56
CA VAL A 31 5.06 -9.57 -8.60
C VAL A 31 5.11 -10.83 -7.76
N LYS A 32 6.34 -11.27 -7.45
CA LYS A 32 6.60 -12.43 -6.60
C LYS A 32 7.54 -12.06 -5.46
N ASN A 33 7.00 -11.46 -4.41
CA ASN A 33 7.79 -11.04 -3.25
C ASN A 33 8.03 -12.18 -2.26
N SER A 34 7.27 -13.28 -2.33
CA SER A 34 7.42 -14.43 -1.44
C SER A 34 8.78 -15.11 -1.50
N ILE A 35 9.52 -14.92 -2.60
CA ILE A 35 10.86 -15.49 -2.80
C ILE A 35 12.00 -14.62 -2.25
N ARG A 36 11.69 -13.42 -1.74
CA ARG A 36 12.69 -12.50 -1.21
C ARG A 36 13.20 -12.96 0.16
N ASP A 37 14.51 -12.91 0.37
CA ASP A 37 15.14 -13.32 1.63
C ASP A 37 14.77 -12.44 2.84
N ASP A 38 14.42 -11.17 2.59
CA ASP A 38 14.01 -10.19 3.61
C ASP A 38 12.51 -10.24 3.93
N VAL A 39 11.76 -11.10 3.23
CA VAL A 39 10.33 -11.31 3.44
C VAL A 39 10.11 -12.50 4.38
N ARG A 40 9.14 -12.34 5.28
CA ARG A 40 8.77 -13.36 6.26
C ARG A 40 7.27 -13.62 6.16
N LEU A 41 6.91 -14.84 5.76
CA LEU A 41 5.53 -15.29 5.73
C LEU A 41 5.00 -15.49 7.15
N SER A 42 3.77 -15.06 7.37
CA SER A 42 3.01 -15.34 8.58
C SER A 42 2.69 -16.82 8.66
N PRO A 43 2.79 -17.45 9.84
CA PRO A 43 2.33 -18.83 10.05
C PRO A 43 0.80 -18.96 9.92
N ARG A 44 0.06 -17.84 10.01
CA ARG A 44 -1.39 -17.81 9.83
C ARG A 44 -1.74 -17.14 8.49
N PRO A 45 -2.59 -17.76 7.66
CA PRO A 45 -3.08 -17.13 6.44
C PRO A 45 -4.07 -16.00 6.75
N ASN A 46 -4.45 -15.24 5.72
CA ASN A 46 -5.57 -14.31 5.84
C ASN A 46 -6.92 -15.05 5.94
N ARG A 47 -8.01 -14.28 6.08
CA ARG A 47 -9.38 -14.82 6.19
C ARG A 47 -9.85 -15.65 5.00
N PHE A 48 -9.13 -15.59 3.87
CA PHE A 48 -9.42 -16.34 2.65
C PHE A 48 -8.47 -17.54 2.46
N GLY A 49 -7.64 -17.87 3.46
CA GLY A 49 -6.70 -18.98 3.39
C GLY A 49 -5.45 -18.69 2.56
N GLN A 50 -5.22 -17.43 2.17
CA GLN A 50 -4.05 -17.06 1.37
C GLN A 50 -2.83 -16.75 2.25
N PRO A 51 -1.60 -17.09 1.79
CA PRO A 51 -0.37 -16.69 2.47
C PRO A 51 -0.26 -15.17 2.57
N VAL A 52 0.19 -14.69 3.74
CA VAL A 52 0.44 -13.28 3.98
C VAL A 52 1.81 -13.08 4.63
N ILE A 53 2.38 -11.89 4.45
CA ILE A 53 3.65 -11.49 5.08
C ILE A 53 3.40 -10.85 6.44
N THR A 54 4.45 -10.80 7.26
CA THR A 54 4.39 -10.27 8.63
C THR A 54 4.51 -8.75 8.72
N ARG A 55 5.08 -8.10 7.69
CA ARG A 55 5.17 -6.64 7.55
C ARG A 55 4.76 -6.24 6.13
N VAL A 56 4.07 -5.12 5.98
CA VAL A 56 3.75 -4.57 4.65
C VAL A 56 5.04 -4.10 3.98
N LEU A 57 5.17 -4.37 2.68
CA LEU A 57 6.27 -3.85 1.87
C LEU A 57 6.03 -2.39 1.46
N PRO A 58 7.09 -1.61 1.21
CA PRO A 58 7.01 -0.30 0.57
C PRO A 58 6.07 -0.30 -0.65
N ALA A 59 5.39 0.81 -0.90
CA ALA A 59 4.35 0.86 -1.93
C ALA A 59 4.88 0.63 -3.35
N ASP A 60 6.13 1.01 -3.61
CA ASP A 60 6.87 0.80 -4.86
C ASP A 60 7.44 -0.62 -5.02
N GLU A 61 7.56 -1.38 -3.93
CA GLU A 61 8.06 -2.76 -3.92
C GLU A 61 6.94 -3.84 -3.99
N ARG A 62 5.68 -3.41 -4.04
CA ARG A 62 4.53 -4.32 -4.18
C ARG A 62 3.63 -3.85 -5.32
N CYS A 63 2.80 -4.75 -5.83
CA CYS A 63 1.69 -4.30 -6.67
C CYS A 63 0.71 -3.52 -5.76
N PHE A 64 0.85 -2.19 -5.74
CA PHE A 64 -0.09 -1.34 -5.01
C PHE A 64 -1.49 -1.50 -5.61
N LYS A 65 -2.52 -1.46 -4.77
CA LYS A 65 -3.93 -1.65 -5.11
C LYS A 65 -4.77 -0.66 -4.33
N LYS A 66 -6.07 -0.61 -4.62
CA LYS A 66 -7.08 0.14 -3.85
C LYS A 66 -6.99 -0.15 -2.34
N TRP A 67 -7.47 0.81 -1.54
CA TRP A 67 -7.45 0.75 -0.07
C TRP A 67 -8.23 -0.42 0.56
N ASN A 68 -9.08 -1.11 -0.20
CA ASN A 68 -9.80 -2.30 0.26
C ASN A 68 -9.06 -3.62 -0.03
N ALA A 69 -7.90 -3.59 -0.70
CA ALA A 69 -7.07 -4.74 -0.95
C ALA A 69 -6.27 -5.14 0.31
N ASP A 70 -5.76 -6.37 0.33
CA ASP A 70 -4.90 -6.88 1.40
C ASP A 70 -3.43 -6.52 1.13
N PRO A 71 -2.84 -5.54 1.85
CA PRO A 71 -1.46 -5.13 1.62
C PRO A 71 -0.43 -6.16 2.11
N TYR A 72 -0.86 -7.18 2.85
CA TYR A 72 0.01 -8.26 3.32
C TYR A 72 0.06 -9.44 2.35
N ARG A 73 -0.63 -9.41 1.21
CA ARG A 73 -0.41 -10.41 0.18
C ARG A 73 0.96 -10.17 -0.48
N PRO A 74 1.90 -11.14 -0.43
CA PRO A 74 3.22 -10.95 -1.01
C PRO A 74 3.20 -10.93 -2.54
N ASP A 75 2.39 -11.81 -3.12
CA ASP A 75 2.41 -12.10 -4.55
C ASP A 75 1.11 -11.63 -5.20
N GLU A 76 1.24 -11.09 -6.40
CA GLU A 76 0.14 -10.65 -7.23
C GLU A 76 0.39 -11.11 -8.66
N GLU A 77 -0.68 -11.54 -9.33
CA GLU A 77 -0.64 -11.90 -10.73
C GLU A 77 -0.96 -10.66 -11.59
N GLY A 78 -0.38 -10.60 -12.79
CA GLY A 78 -0.61 -9.49 -13.70
C GLY A 78 0.29 -9.54 -14.91
N ASP A 79 -0.24 -9.10 -16.05
CA ASP A 79 0.46 -8.99 -17.33
C ASP A 79 0.62 -7.53 -17.79
N GLY A 80 0.22 -6.57 -16.95
CA GLY A 80 0.25 -5.14 -17.25
C GLY A 80 -0.83 -4.66 -18.22
N THR A 81 -1.80 -5.51 -18.61
CA THR A 81 -2.87 -5.12 -19.54
C THR A 81 -4.04 -4.43 -18.84
N VAL A 82 -4.11 -4.54 -17.52
CA VAL A 82 -5.13 -3.92 -16.68
C VAL A 82 -4.50 -2.80 -15.86
N GLU A 83 -5.19 -1.66 -15.81
CA GLU A 83 -4.79 -0.49 -15.02
C GLU A 83 -5.85 -0.19 -13.96
N ASP A 84 -5.38 0.09 -12.75
CA ASP A 84 -6.25 0.45 -11.62
C ASP A 84 -6.54 1.95 -11.59
N ASP A 85 -7.57 2.38 -10.86
CA ASP A 85 -7.89 3.80 -10.76
C ASP A 85 -6.89 4.58 -9.87
N GLY A 86 -6.84 5.91 -10.08
CA GLY A 86 -5.94 6.81 -9.35
C GLY A 86 -6.48 7.29 -7.99
N ALA A 87 -7.69 6.90 -7.58
CA ALA A 87 -8.29 7.44 -6.36
C ALA A 87 -7.52 7.03 -5.10
N ALA A 88 -6.82 5.89 -5.15
CA ALA A 88 -5.98 5.44 -4.05
C ALA A 88 -4.87 6.43 -3.71
N TYR A 89 -4.36 7.19 -4.68
CA TYR A 89 -3.43 8.29 -4.46
C TYR A 89 -4.14 9.63 -4.24
N LEU A 90 -5.08 9.97 -5.13
CA LEU A 90 -5.68 11.31 -5.19
C LEU A 90 -6.46 11.67 -3.91
N LEU A 91 -7.23 10.72 -3.36
CA LEU A 91 -8.04 10.98 -2.18
C LEU A 91 -7.18 11.36 -0.95
N PRO A 92 -6.23 10.53 -0.49
CA PRO A 92 -5.38 10.88 0.65
C PRO A 92 -4.48 12.10 0.37
N TYR A 93 -4.00 12.28 -0.86
CA TYR A 93 -3.24 13.48 -1.24
C TYR A 93 -4.03 14.77 -0.98
N TRP A 94 -5.25 14.86 -1.53
CA TRP A 94 -6.09 16.06 -1.37
C TRP A 94 -6.59 16.24 0.05
N MET A 95 -6.88 15.16 0.78
CA MET A 95 -7.21 15.24 2.21
C MET A 95 -6.03 15.79 3.02
N ALA A 96 -4.82 15.29 2.80
CA ALA A 96 -3.63 15.75 3.50
C ALA A 96 -3.33 17.23 3.18
N ARG A 97 -3.53 17.66 1.93
CA ARG A 97 -3.44 19.08 1.54
C ARG A 97 -4.48 19.94 2.24
N PHE A 98 -5.75 19.52 2.21
CA PHE A 98 -6.85 20.28 2.82
C PHE A 98 -6.68 20.44 4.33
N HIS A 99 -6.18 19.42 5.01
CA HIS A 99 -5.92 19.44 6.45
C HIS A 99 -4.55 20.03 6.84
N GLY A 100 -3.75 20.50 5.87
CA GLY A 100 -2.45 21.10 6.14
C GLY A 100 -1.38 20.11 6.64
N LEU A 101 -1.54 18.82 6.38
CA LEU A 101 -0.56 17.77 6.73
C LEU A 101 0.63 17.77 5.76
N ILE A 102 0.42 18.20 4.53
CA ILE A 102 1.46 18.35 3.49
C ILE A 102 1.28 19.66 2.74
N TRP A 103 2.36 20.20 2.18
CA TRP A 103 2.38 21.41 1.35
C TRP A 103 3.26 21.21 0.10
N GLU A 104 3.00 22.00 -0.93
CA GLU A 104 3.89 22.09 -2.09
C GLU A 104 5.02 23.07 -1.79
N THR A 105 6.25 22.66 -2.10
CA THR A 105 7.40 23.56 -2.25
C THR A 105 7.53 23.92 -3.73
N GLU A 106 7.82 25.20 -4.00
CA GLU A 106 8.16 25.70 -5.35
C GLU A 106 9.42 25.05 -5.93
#